data_AF-A0A6G6WCG8-F1
#
_entry.id   AF-A0A6G6WCG8-F1
#
_cell.length_a   1.000
_cell.length_b   1.000
_cell.length_c   1.000
_cell.angle_alpha   90.00
_cell.angle_beta   90.00
_cell.angle_gamma   90.00
#
_symmetry.space_group_name_H-M   'P 1'
#
loop_
_entity.id
_entity.type
_entity.pdbx_description
1 polymer ?
#
loop_
_entity_poly.entity_id
_entity_poly.type
_entity_poly.pdbx_seq_one_letter_code
_entity_poly.pdbx_strand_id
1 'polypeptide(L)'
;MAIPQRDQASPWPFVAMVGMAGCFFLYAASGLLAPWYGVVLLLAVWVVLFVVATRWWTPHPRRTLLLPVIAVVVWFAVLVLGEALFDWTA
;
A
#
# COMPACT_ATOMS: atom_id res chain seq x y z
N MET A 1 9.32 20.31 -40.31
CA MET A 1 8.21 19.85 -39.45
C MET A 1 8.85 19.15 -38.25
N ALA A 2 8.93 19.82 -37.10
CA ALA A 2 9.48 19.19 -35.89
C ALA A 2 8.41 18.27 -35.29
N ILE A 3 8.75 16.99 -35.09
CA ILE A 3 7.86 16.04 -34.41
C ILE A 3 7.79 16.47 -32.94
N PRO A 4 6.60 16.69 -32.36
CA PRO A 4 6.47 16.98 -30.94
C PRO A 4 7.11 15.87 -30.11
N GLN A 5 8.07 16.20 -29.26
CA GLN A 5 8.70 15.25 -28.36
C GLN A 5 7.63 14.74 -27.38
N ARG A 6 7.22 13.48 -27.52
CA ARG A 6 6.23 12.87 -26.61
C ARG A 6 6.85 12.81 -25.22
N ASP A 7 6.21 13.43 -24.24
CA ASP A 7 6.62 13.28 -22.84
C ASP A 7 6.74 11.80 -22.50
N GLN A 8 7.92 11.39 -22.02
CA GLN A 8 8.18 9.99 -21.69
C GLN A 8 7.29 9.58 -20.51
N ALA A 9 6.56 8.47 -20.67
CA ALA A 9 5.74 7.92 -19.59
C ALA A 9 6.64 7.57 -18.40
N SER A 10 6.26 8.06 -17.20
CA SER A 10 7.03 7.80 -16.00
C SER A 10 6.90 6.34 -15.54
N PRO A 11 8.00 5.64 -15.21
CA PRO A 11 7.95 4.23 -14.79
C PRO A 11 7.52 4.04 -13.33
N TRP A 12 7.56 5.10 -12.51
CA TRP A 12 7.38 5.03 -11.06
C TRP A 12 6.02 4.46 -10.59
N PRO A 13 4.89 4.75 -11.25
CA PRO A 13 3.62 4.15 -10.87
C PRO A 13 3.62 2.61 -10.98
N PHE A 14 4.35 2.03 -11.94
CA PHE A 14 4.48 0.58 -12.04
C PHE A 14 5.23 -0.01 -10.86
N VAL A 15 6.36 0.59 -10.48
CA VAL A 15 7.13 0.19 -9.29
C VAL A 15 6.26 0.28 -8.04
N ALA A 16 5.49 1.37 -7.91
CA ALA A 16 4.55 1.55 -6.81
C ALA A 16 3.47 0.45 -6.79
N MET A 17 2.91 0.03 -7.93
CA MET A 17 1.92 -1.05 -7.98
C MET A 17 2.49 -2.41 -7.64
N VAL A 18 3.70 -2.71 -8.09
CA VAL A 18 4.39 -3.94 -7.67
C VAL A 18 4.56 -3.96 -6.15
N GLY A 19 4.97 -2.82 -5.56
CA GLY A 19 5.05 -2.67 -4.11
C GLY A 19 3.71 -2.84 -3.41
N MET A 20 2.64 -2.23 -3.93
CA MET A 20 1.28 -2.37 -3.38
C MET A 20 0.76 -3.80 -3.46
N ALA A 21 1.03 -4.51 -4.57
CA ALA A 21 0.68 -5.91 -4.72
C ALA A 21 1.44 -6.78 -3.71
N GLY A 22 2.73 -6.54 -3.47
CA GLY A 22 3.48 -7.20 -2.41
C GLY A 22 2.87 -6.94 -1.01
N CYS A 23 2.48 -5.71 -0.74
CA CYS A 23 1.84 -5.34 0.53
C CYS A 23 0.48 -6.02 0.71
N PHE A 24 -0.27 -6.34 -0.36
CA PHE A 24 -1.54 -7.06 -0.24
C PHE A 24 -1.34 -8.41 0.45
N PHE A 25 -0.33 -9.18 0.02
CA PHE A 25 -0.02 -10.48 0.63
C PHE A 25 0.45 -10.33 2.08
N LEU A 26 1.25 -9.30 2.37
CA LEU A 26 1.67 -9.00 3.75
C LEU A 26 0.46 -8.76 4.67
N TYR A 27 -0.54 -8.00 4.19
CA TYR A 27 -1.75 -7.69 4.93
C TYR A 27 -2.69 -8.89 5.05
N ALA A 28 -2.88 -9.66 3.97
CA ALA A 28 -3.74 -10.84 3.97
C ALA A 28 -3.17 -11.96 4.85
N ALA A 29 -1.85 -12.12 4.88
CA ALA A 29 -1.17 -13.09 5.73
C ALA A 29 -1.20 -12.71 7.23
N SER A 30 -1.57 -11.47 7.59
CA SER A 30 -1.68 -11.05 8.99
C SER A 30 -2.69 -11.84 9.81
N GLY A 31 -3.58 -12.62 9.19
CA GLY A 31 -4.46 -13.55 9.92
C GLY A 31 -3.70 -14.65 10.70
N LEU A 32 -2.40 -14.80 10.46
CA LEU A 32 -1.52 -15.66 11.26
C LEU A 32 -1.04 -14.99 12.57
N LEU A 33 -1.26 -13.68 12.72
CA LEU A 33 -0.74 -12.86 13.80
C LEU A 33 -1.83 -12.07 14.52
N ALA A 34 -2.97 -11.84 13.88
CA ALA A 34 -4.03 -10.96 14.35
C ALA A 34 -5.41 -11.59 14.14
N PRO A 35 -6.39 -11.24 14.99
CA PRO A 35 -7.75 -11.72 14.86
C PRO A 35 -8.41 -11.17 13.59
N TRP A 36 -9.49 -11.83 13.15
CA TRP A 36 -10.16 -11.53 11.87
C TRP A 36 -10.51 -10.06 11.66
N TYR A 37 -10.94 -9.34 12.71
CA TYR A 37 -11.30 -7.91 12.60
C TYR A 37 -10.07 -7.01 12.39
N GLY A 38 -8.91 -7.39 12.95
CA GLY A 38 -7.64 -6.70 12.70
C GLY A 38 -7.20 -6.87 11.24
N VAL A 39 -7.39 -8.07 10.67
CA VAL A 39 -7.15 -8.34 9.25
C VAL A 39 -8.09 -7.52 8.36
N VAL A 40 -9.38 -7.45 8.70
CA VAL A 40 -10.37 -6.62 7.98
C VAL A 40 -9.95 -5.15 7.99
N LEU A 41 -9.55 -4.62 9.16
CA LEU A 41 -9.06 -3.24 9.28
C LEU A 41 -7.83 -2.99 8.40
N LEU A 42 -6.83 -3.88 8.47
CA LEU A 42 -5.65 -3.81 7.63
C LEU A 42 -6.02 -3.79 6.15
N LEU A 43 -6.82 -4.75 5.68
CA LEU A 43 -7.22 -4.81 4.26
C LEU A 43 -8.01 -3.58 3.83
N ALA A 44 -8.86 -3.02 4.69
CA ALA A 44 -9.55 -1.76 4.40
C ALA A 44 -8.57 -0.60 4.21
N VAL A 45 -7.55 -0.48 5.07
CA VAL A 45 -6.48 0.52 4.92
C VAL A 45 -5.72 0.31 3.62
N TRP A 46 -5.37 -0.94 3.28
CA TRP A 46 -4.70 -1.26 2.02
C TRP A 46 -5.53 -0.83 0.80
N VAL A 47 -6.84 -1.08 0.81
CA VAL A 47 -7.74 -0.67 -0.28
C VAL A 47 -7.74 0.85 -0.44
N VAL A 48 -7.78 1.61 0.67
CA VAL A 48 -7.70 3.07 0.61
C VAL A 48 -6.38 3.52 -0.04
N LEU A 49 -5.24 2.96 0.40
CA LEU A 49 -3.93 3.28 -0.17
C LEU A 49 -3.83 2.89 -1.65
N PHE A 50 -4.40 1.76 -2.03
CA PHE A 50 -4.46 1.30 -3.42
C PHE A 50 -5.28 2.26 -4.30
N VAL A 51 -6.44 2.71 -3.82
CA VAL A 51 -7.26 3.71 -4.51
C VAL A 51 -6.53 5.06 -4.62
N VAL A 52 -5.77 5.47 -3.60
CA VAL A 52 -4.93 6.68 -3.70
C VAL A 52 -3.84 6.48 -4.75
N ALA A 53 -3.24 5.29 -4.82
CA ALA A 53 -2.19 5.00 -5.77
C ALA A 53 -2.68 5.02 -7.23
N THR A 54 -3.89 4.51 -7.50
CA THR A 54 -4.51 4.61 -8.83
C THR A 54 -4.86 6.05 -9.18
N ARG A 55 -5.35 6.84 -8.22
CA ARG A 55 -5.64 8.28 -8.44
C ARG A 55 -4.39 9.12 -8.68
N TRP A 56 -3.27 8.78 -8.05
CA TRP A 56 -2.00 9.50 -8.18
C TRP A 56 -1.16 9.07 -9.38
N TRP A 57 -1.56 7.99 -10.06
CA TRP A 57 -0.83 7.39 -11.17
C TRP A 57 -0.36 8.41 -12.21
N THR A 58 -1.26 9.27 -12.68
CA THR A 58 -0.96 10.30 -13.69
C THR A 58 -0.56 11.65 -13.09
N PRO A 59 -1.30 12.20 -12.09
CA PRO A 59 -1.02 13.56 -11.61
C PRO A 59 0.27 13.65 -10.79
N HIS A 60 0.69 12.57 -10.11
CA HIS A 60 1.80 12.59 -9.15
C HIS A 60 2.65 11.30 -9.20
N PRO A 61 3.23 10.93 -10.35
CA PRO A 61 3.83 9.61 -10.56
C PRO A 61 5.01 9.29 -9.65
N ARG A 62 5.74 10.29 -9.17
CA ARG A 62 6.85 10.07 -8.20
C ARG A 62 6.34 9.87 -6.77
N ARG A 63 5.19 10.46 -6.41
CA ARG A 63 4.63 10.37 -5.05
C ARG A 63 3.96 9.03 -4.79
N THR A 64 3.55 8.31 -5.83
CA THR A 64 2.95 6.96 -5.70
C THR A 64 3.89 5.97 -5.01
N LEU A 65 5.21 6.14 -5.13
CA LEU A 65 6.22 5.34 -4.43
C LEU A 65 6.14 5.43 -2.90
N LEU A 66 5.58 6.50 -2.36
CA LEU A 66 5.42 6.64 -0.91
C LEU A 66 4.36 5.70 -0.35
N LEU A 67 3.38 5.30 -1.16
CA LEU A 67 2.24 4.50 -0.72
C LEU A 67 2.60 3.08 -0.26
N PRO A 68 3.42 2.28 -0.98
CA PRO A 68 3.86 0.99 -0.46
C PRO A 68 4.71 1.13 0.81
N VAL A 69 5.50 2.21 0.93
CA VAL A 69 6.28 2.47 2.16
C VAL A 69 5.35 2.77 3.33
N ILE A 70 4.36 3.65 3.14
CA ILE A 70 3.33 3.94 4.14
C ILE A 70 2.56 2.66 4.50
N ALA A 71 2.23 1.81 3.53
CA ALA A 71 1.55 0.56 3.78
C ALA A 71 2.36 -0.36 4.72
N VAL A 72 3.67 -0.51 4.51
CA VAL A 72 4.52 -1.30 5.41
C VAL A 72 4.58 -0.70 6.82
N VAL A 73 4.74 0.63 6.92
CA VAL A 73 4.79 1.32 8.22
C VAL A 73 3.49 1.16 8.99
N VAL A 74 2.34 1.37 8.33
CA VAL A 74 1.02 1.22 8.95
C VAL A 74 0.77 -0.22 9.38
N TRP A 75 1.13 -1.20 8.55
CA TRP A 75 1.02 -2.61 8.90
C TRP A 75 1.78 -2.94 10.18
N PHE A 76 3.05 -2.53 10.25
CA PHE A 76 3.89 -2.78 11.42
C PHE A 76 3.31 -2.11 12.67
N ALA A 77 2.93 -0.84 12.56
CA ALA A 77 2.34 -0.09 13.67
C ALA A 77 1.05 -0.72 14.18
N VAL A 78 0.16 -1.15 13.27
CA VAL A 78 -1.12 -1.77 13.64
C VAL A 78 -0.91 -3.11 14.34
N LEU A 79 0.02 -3.96 13.89
CA LEU A 79 0.29 -5.22 14.56
C LEU A 79 0.90 -5.01 15.95
N VAL A 80 1.91 -4.15 16.06
CA VAL A 80 2.56 -3.85 17.35
C VAL A 80 1.57 -3.26 18.35
N LEU A 81 0.74 -2.30 17.91
CA LEU A 81 -0.28 -1.69 18.78
C LEU A 81 -1.42 -2.67 19.08
N GLY A 82 -1.79 -3.53 18.13
CA GLY A 82 -2.77 -4.58 18.31
C GLY A 82 -2.38 -5.56 19.41
N GLU A 83 -1.13 -6.03 19.36
CA GLU A 83 -0.55 -6.88 20.41
C GLU A 83 -0.48 -6.13 21.74
N ALA A 84 0.08 -4.92 21.77
CA ALA A 84 0.35 -4.19 23.01
C ALA A 84 -0.90 -3.63 23.73
N LEU A 85 -1.97 -3.30 22.99
CA LEU A 85 -3.16 -2.63 23.54
C LEU A 85 -4.39 -3.51 23.60
N PHE A 86 -4.44 -4.57 22.79
CA PHE A 86 -5.62 -5.42 22.63
C PHE A 86 -5.32 -6.91 22.73
N ASP A 87 -4.08 -7.29 23.10
CA ASP A 87 -3.61 -8.67 23.21
C ASP A 87 -3.91 -9.49 21.94
N TRP A 88 -3.76 -8.87 20.77
CA TRP A 88 -4.05 -9.55 19.50
C TRP A 88 -3.14 -10.76 19.32
N THR A 89 -3.80 -11.88 19.07
CA THR A 89 -3.22 -13.14 18.62
C THR A 89 -4.15 -13.68 17.53
N ALA A 90 -3.68 -14.64 16.73
CA ALA A 90 -4.46 -15.22 15.64
C ALA A 90 -5.78 -15.87 16.11
#